data_AF-A0A7Y3EJF4-F1
#
_entry.id   AF-A0A7Y3EJF4-F1
#
_cell.length_a   1.000
_cell.length_b   1.000
_cell.length_c   1.000
_cell.angle_alpha   90.00
_cell.angle_beta   90.00
_cell.angle_gamma   90.00
#
_symmetry.space_group_name_H-M   'P 1'
#
loop_
_entity.id
_entity.type
_entity.pdbx_description
1 polymer ?
#
loop_
_entity_poly.entity_id
_entity_poly.type
_entity_poly.pdbx_seq_one_letter_code
_entity_poly.pdbx_strand_id
1 'polypeptide(L)'
;MRQLFYLFFIVILHVSHAQNPYPQDYFRAPLDIPLVLSGTFGELRSNHFHSGLDIKTQQREGLKVYSAAEGYVSRIKISHYGYGKALYITHPNGYTTVYGHLQKFSKKIEDYLKKQQYDKETYEIELFPSSNVLKINTNEIVAFSGNTGGSGGPHLHFEIRDKKERPMNPMLFGVNIKDSRKPLVLGVFAYPIGKYSHVNHTNNRVKLRLIPKQNGVFEVENIKACGKIGFGIVTYDQQDMAANKNG
;
A
#
# COMPACT_ATOMS: atom_id res chain seq x y z
N MET A 1 29.39 10.39 65.49
CA MET A 1 29.47 9.59 64.24
C MET A 1 28.10 9.58 63.58
N ARG A 2 27.92 10.27 62.45
CA ARG A 2 26.73 10.10 61.59
C ARG A 2 27.09 10.56 60.18
N GLN A 3 27.59 9.63 59.36
CA GLN A 3 27.89 9.88 57.96
C GLN A 3 26.57 9.89 57.16
N LEU A 4 26.25 11.01 56.52
CA LEU A 4 25.14 11.11 55.58
C LEU A 4 25.63 10.58 54.22
N PHE A 5 25.16 9.40 53.82
CA PHE A 5 25.34 8.87 52.47
C PHE A 5 24.31 9.53 51.54
N TYR A 6 24.77 10.44 50.67
CA TYR A 6 23.95 10.94 49.57
C TYR A 6 23.98 9.92 48.43
N LEU A 7 22.87 9.20 48.24
CA LEU A 7 22.68 8.27 47.14
C LEU A 7 22.36 9.10 45.88
N PHE A 8 23.35 9.28 45.00
CA PHE A 8 23.16 9.98 43.72
C PHE A 8 22.46 9.03 42.74
N PHE A 9 21.15 9.18 42.59
CA PHE A 9 20.36 8.38 41.65
C PHE A 9 20.56 8.93 40.24
N ILE A 10 21.47 8.31 39.47
CA ILE A 10 21.68 8.65 38.05
C ILE A 10 20.49 8.07 37.26
N VAL A 11 19.56 8.94 36.89
CA VAL A 11 18.48 8.61 35.95
C VAL A 11 19.08 8.58 34.54
N ILE A 12 19.34 7.38 34.03
CA ILE A 12 19.72 7.18 32.62
C ILE A 12 18.43 7.31 31.79
N LEU A 13 18.23 8.48 31.18
CA LEU A 13 17.19 8.70 30.19
C LEU A 13 17.56 7.93 28.91
N HIS A 14 17.04 6.72 28.75
CA HIS A 14 17.06 6.04 27.46
C HIS A 14 16.06 6.74 26.52
N VAL A 15 16.59 7.56 25.61
CA VAL A 15 15.82 8.05 24.46
C VAL A 15 15.63 6.88 23.50
N SER A 16 14.51 6.19 23.62
CA SER A 16 14.07 5.19 22.66
C SER A 16 13.74 5.90 21.35
N HIS A 17 14.68 5.96 20.42
CA HIS A 17 14.39 6.34 19.05
C HIS A 17 13.59 5.21 18.39
N ALA A 18 12.26 5.33 18.40
CA ALA A 18 11.41 4.58 17.49
C ALA A 18 11.60 5.19 16.08
N GLN A 19 12.75 4.95 15.46
CA GLN A 19 12.97 5.34 14.06
C GLN A 19 12.12 4.46 13.16
N ASN A 20 11.49 5.08 12.17
CA ASN A 20 10.89 4.35 11.07
C ASN A 20 12.01 3.54 10.38
N PRO A 21 11.99 2.20 10.43
CA PRO A 21 13.12 1.39 9.93
C PRO A 21 13.22 1.42 8.40
N TYR A 22 12.26 2.04 7.72
CA TYR A 22 12.15 2.05 6.27
C TYR A 22 12.77 3.33 5.67
N PRO A 23 13.59 3.22 4.63
CA PRO A 23 14.20 4.38 3.99
C PRO A 23 13.12 5.24 3.30
N GLN A 24 13.06 6.53 3.65
CA GLN A 24 12.07 7.45 3.08
C GLN A 24 12.51 8.08 1.75
N ASP A 25 13.81 8.27 1.54
CA ASP A 25 14.33 9.04 0.39
C ASP A 25 15.07 8.16 -0.63
N TYR A 26 15.01 6.83 -0.47
CA TYR A 26 15.69 5.89 -1.36
C TYR A 26 14.88 5.59 -2.62
N PHE A 27 13.55 5.51 -2.49
CA PHE A 27 12.66 5.13 -3.58
C PHE A 27 11.91 6.35 -4.12
N ARG A 28 12.10 6.64 -5.41
CA ARG A 28 11.27 7.62 -6.11
C ARG A 28 9.91 7.03 -6.50
N ALA A 29 8.97 7.92 -6.76
CA ALA A 29 7.70 7.55 -7.38
C ALA A 29 7.92 6.91 -8.77
N PRO A 30 7.20 5.82 -9.12
CA PRO A 30 7.41 5.09 -10.36
C PRO A 30 6.85 5.79 -11.60
N LEU A 31 6.08 6.88 -11.42
CA LEU A 31 5.48 7.68 -12.50
C LEU A 31 5.72 9.18 -12.23
N ASP A 32 5.85 9.97 -13.31
CA ASP A 32 5.97 11.45 -13.25
C ASP A 32 4.59 12.14 -13.34
N ILE A 33 3.61 11.64 -12.58
CA ILE A 33 2.27 12.23 -12.48
C ILE A 33 1.84 12.28 -11.01
N PRO A 34 0.83 13.10 -10.65
CA PRO A 34 0.21 13.00 -9.34
C PRO A 34 -0.28 11.57 -9.07
N LEU A 35 0.14 10.99 -7.95
CA LEU A 35 -0.21 9.63 -7.60
C LEU A 35 -1.64 9.61 -7.01
N VAL A 36 -2.54 8.95 -7.73
CA VAL A 36 -3.92 8.70 -7.30
C VAL A 36 -4.16 7.20 -7.36
N LEU A 37 -4.62 6.61 -6.26
CA LEU A 37 -4.78 5.16 -6.18
C LEU A 37 -6.18 4.71 -6.63
N SER A 38 -6.25 3.57 -7.31
CA SER A 38 -7.46 2.76 -7.48
C SER A 38 -7.55 1.61 -6.49
N GLY A 39 -6.43 1.25 -5.85
CA GLY A 39 -6.35 0.19 -4.84
C GLY A 39 -5.16 0.41 -3.90
N THR A 40 -5.36 0.12 -2.62
CA THR A 40 -4.38 0.38 -1.54
C THR A 40 -3.74 -0.90 -1.04
N PHE A 41 -2.59 -0.80 -0.38
CA PHE A 41 -1.92 -1.95 0.21
C PHE A 41 -2.78 -2.56 1.32
N GLY A 42 -2.92 -3.89 1.33
CA GLY A 42 -3.68 -4.62 2.34
C GLY A 42 -5.20 -4.57 2.14
N GLU A 43 -5.69 -4.00 1.03
CA GLU A 43 -7.11 -4.04 0.69
C GLU A 43 -7.60 -5.49 0.54
N LEU A 44 -8.69 -5.83 1.21
CA LEU A 44 -9.27 -7.17 1.14
C LEU A 44 -10.02 -7.34 -0.19
N ARG A 45 -9.53 -8.26 -1.04
CA ARG A 45 -10.19 -8.69 -2.26
C ARG A 45 -10.83 -10.06 -2.04
N SER A 46 -11.70 -10.47 -2.96
CA SER A 46 -12.48 -11.72 -2.85
C SER A 46 -11.63 -12.98 -2.64
N ASN A 47 -10.37 -12.97 -3.07
CA ASN A 47 -9.48 -14.12 -3.04
C ASN A 47 -8.10 -13.86 -2.39
N HIS A 48 -7.73 -12.62 -2.05
CA HIS A 48 -6.44 -12.28 -1.44
C HIS A 48 -6.40 -10.86 -0.85
N PHE A 49 -5.35 -10.55 -0.10
CA PHE A 49 -4.99 -9.17 0.22
C PHE A 49 -4.19 -8.54 -0.91
N HIS A 50 -4.49 -7.29 -1.25
CA HIS A 50 -3.75 -6.55 -2.25
C HIS A 50 -2.33 -6.24 -1.78
N SER A 51 -1.32 -6.68 -2.55
CA SER A 51 0.10 -6.69 -2.16
C SER A 51 0.87 -5.41 -2.50
N GLY A 52 0.21 -4.40 -3.06
CA GLY A 52 0.85 -3.19 -3.55
C GLY A 52 -0.08 -1.97 -3.60
N LEU A 53 0.31 -1.01 -4.43
CA LEU A 53 -0.49 0.15 -4.79
C LEU A 53 -0.90 0.05 -6.25
N ASP A 54 -2.18 0.24 -6.54
CA ASP A 54 -2.66 0.38 -7.91
C ASP A 54 -2.76 1.86 -8.23
N ILE A 55 -1.80 2.38 -9.00
CA ILE A 55 -1.68 3.80 -9.33
C ILE A 55 -2.39 4.06 -10.66
N LYS A 56 -3.40 4.94 -10.64
CA LYS A 56 -4.16 5.30 -11.84
C LYS A 56 -3.27 5.98 -12.87
N THR A 57 -3.41 5.59 -14.13
CA THR A 57 -2.63 6.15 -15.24
C THR A 57 -3.46 7.09 -16.09
N GLN A 58 -4.30 7.93 -15.47
CA GLN A 58 -5.15 8.92 -16.14
C GLN A 58 -6.01 8.32 -17.28
N GLN A 59 -6.55 7.11 -17.05
CA GLN A 59 -7.38 6.37 -18.01
C GLN A 59 -6.67 6.02 -19.34
N ARG A 60 -5.34 5.99 -19.36
CA ARG A 60 -4.54 5.66 -20.55
C ARG A 60 -3.42 4.68 -20.23
N GLU A 61 -3.01 3.94 -21.24
CA GLU A 61 -1.79 3.14 -21.22
C GLU A 61 -0.59 3.96 -21.75
N GLY A 62 0.61 3.39 -21.64
CA GLY A 62 1.81 3.91 -22.28
C GLY A 62 2.50 5.05 -21.53
N LEU A 63 2.17 5.31 -20.26
CA LEU A 63 2.95 6.26 -19.45
C LEU A 63 4.31 5.66 -19.15
N LYS A 64 5.36 6.50 -19.15
CA LYS A 64 6.71 6.07 -18.79
C LYS A 64 6.73 5.60 -17.33
N VAL A 65 7.22 4.39 -17.11
CA VAL A 65 7.45 3.82 -15.79
C VAL A 65 8.95 3.85 -15.51
N TYR A 66 9.31 4.49 -14.40
CA TYR A 66 10.69 4.67 -13.99
C TYR A 66 11.06 3.68 -12.90
N SER A 67 12.33 3.28 -12.88
CA SER A 67 12.86 2.54 -11.74
C SER A 67 12.80 3.40 -10.47
N ALA A 68 12.41 2.79 -9.36
CA ALA A 68 12.28 3.48 -8.09
C ALA A 68 13.65 3.78 -7.47
N ALA A 69 14.67 2.99 -7.82
CA ALA A 69 16.07 3.21 -7.44
C ALA A 69 16.98 2.40 -8.39
N GLU A 70 18.28 2.65 -8.38
CA GLU A 70 19.24 1.81 -9.10
C GLU A 70 19.21 0.35 -8.64
N GLY A 71 19.63 -0.57 -9.51
CA GLY A 71 19.66 -1.99 -9.20
C GLY A 71 19.86 -2.86 -10.42
N TYR A 72 19.22 -4.01 -10.45
CA TYR A 72 19.18 -4.90 -11.60
C TYR A 72 17.84 -5.61 -11.71
N VAL A 73 17.46 -5.97 -12.93
CA VAL A 73 16.26 -6.79 -13.17
C VAL A 73 16.53 -8.21 -12.66
N SER A 74 15.90 -8.58 -11.56
CA SER A 74 16.06 -9.89 -10.91
C SER A 74 15.05 -10.92 -11.39
N ARG A 75 13.88 -10.47 -11.89
CA ARG A 75 12.86 -11.33 -12.45
C ARG A 75 12.02 -10.61 -13.50
N ILE A 76 11.71 -11.33 -14.58
CA ILE A 76 10.72 -10.93 -15.59
C ILE A 76 9.68 -12.03 -15.63
N LYS A 77 8.40 -11.67 -15.55
CA LYS A 77 7.30 -12.63 -15.68
C LYS A 77 6.27 -12.15 -16.67
N ILE A 78 5.92 -13.00 -17.63
CA ILE A 78 4.89 -12.78 -18.63
C ILE A 78 3.83 -13.86 -18.48
N SER A 79 2.58 -13.44 -18.23
CA SER A 79 1.42 -14.32 -18.19
C SER A 79 0.18 -13.60 -18.75
N HIS A 80 -0.83 -14.37 -19.14
CA HIS A 80 -2.15 -13.85 -19.52
C HIS A 80 -2.97 -13.38 -18.31
N TYR A 81 -2.65 -13.84 -17.11
CA TYR A 81 -3.38 -13.55 -15.88
C TYR A 81 -2.46 -12.93 -14.81
N GLY A 82 -3.01 -12.68 -13.62
CA GLY A 82 -2.28 -12.06 -12.52
C GLY A 82 -1.72 -10.71 -12.93
N TYR A 83 -0.42 -10.47 -12.68
CA TYR A 83 0.24 -9.20 -13.05
C TYR A 83 0.41 -8.98 -14.56
N GLY A 84 0.10 -9.95 -15.43
CA GLY A 84 0.33 -9.78 -16.86
C GLY A 84 1.83 -9.75 -17.18
N LYS A 85 2.30 -8.60 -17.68
CA LYS A 85 3.73 -8.31 -17.78
C LYS A 85 4.23 -7.67 -16.50
N ALA A 86 5.13 -8.37 -15.81
CA ALA A 86 5.72 -7.93 -14.55
C ALA A 86 7.25 -7.84 -14.61
N LEU A 87 7.77 -6.77 -14.02
CA LEU A 87 9.21 -6.54 -13.86
C LEU A 87 9.55 -6.48 -12.36
N TYR A 88 10.62 -7.15 -11.96
CA TYR A 88 11.14 -7.12 -10.60
C TYR A 88 12.56 -6.55 -10.65
N ILE A 89 12.83 -5.54 -9.84
CA ILE A 89 14.14 -4.89 -9.76
C ILE A 89 14.63 -5.03 -8.32
N THR A 90 15.74 -5.74 -8.14
CA THR A 90 16.40 -5.85 -6.83
C THR A 90 17.43 -4.75 -6.68
N HIS A 91 17.38 -4.08 -5.53
CA HIS A 91 18.18 -2.90 -5.23
C HIS A 91 19.34 -3.23 -4.27
N PRO A 92 20.43 -2.45 -4.28
CA PRO A 92 21.56 -2.64 -3.37
C PRO A 92 21.22 -2.69 -1.87
N ASN A 93 20.15 -1.99 -1.46
CA ASN A 93 19.68 -2.02 -0.06
C ASN A 93 18.95 -3.34 0.33
N GLY A 94 18.74 -4.24 -0.63
CA GLY A 94 18.15 -5.56 -0.43
C GLY A 94 16.63 -5.63 -0.53
N TYR A 95 15.96 -4.53 -0.89
CA TYR A 95 14.55 -4.56 -1.25
C TYR A 95 14.38 -4.83 -2.75
N THR A 96 13.21 -5.34 -3.12
CA THR A 96 12.80 -5.54 -4.52
C THR A 96 11.61 -4.65 -4.83
N THR A 97 11.62 -3.94 -5.95
CA THR A 97 10.42 -3.25 -6.47
C THR A 97 9.78 -4.08 -7.57
N VAL A 98 8.44 -4.08 -7.60
CA VAL A 98 7.66 -4.85 -8.58
C VAL A 98 6.76 -3.90 -9.35
N TYR A 99 6.72 -4.07 -10.67
CA TYR A 99 5.93 -3.29 -11.60
C TYR A 99 5.04 -4.25 -12.40
N GLY A 100 3.73 -4.19 -12.20
CA GLY A 100 2.75 -5.06 -12.84
C GLY A 100 1.87 -4.34 -13.87
N HIS A 101 1.10 -5.15 -14.62
CA HIS A 101 0.16 -4.73 -15.66
C HIS A 101 0.79 -3.91 -16.80
N LEU A 102 2.10 -4.06 -17.01
CA LEU A 102 2.85 -3.26 -17.97
C LEU A 102 2.41 -3.54 -19.41
N GLN A 103 2.44 -2.52 -20.27
CA GLN A 103 2.14 -2.66 -21.70
C GLN A 103 3.34 -3.27 -22.43
N LYS A 104 4.53 -2.71 -22.19
CA LYS A 104 5.81 -3.12 -22.77
C LYS A 104 6.97 -2.69 -21.89
N PHE A 105 8.12 -3.33 -22.02
CA PHE A 105 9.33 -2.92 -21.32
C PHE A 105 10.10 -1.84 -22.10
N SER A 106 11.12 -1.28 -21.48
CA SER A 106 12.12 -0.47 -22.19
C SER A 106 12.83 -1.31 -23.25
N LYS A 107 13.39 -0.67 -24.29
CA LYS A 107 14.01 -1.38 -25.41
C LYS A 107 15.03 -2.43 -24.94
N LYS A 108 15.88 -2.07 -23.99
CA LYS A 108 16.90 -2.96 -23.41
C LYS A 108 16.31 -4.26 -22.83
N ILE A 109 15.25 -4.15 -22.04
CA ILE A 109 14.62 -5.30 -21.37
C ILE A 109 13.77 -6.08 -22.37
N GLU A 110 13.07 -5.39 -23.28
CA GLU A 110 12.23 -6.00 -24.31
C GLU A 110 13.08 -6.84 -25.30
N ASP A 111 14.25 -6.35 -25.71
CA ASP A 111 15.16 -7.08 -26.59
C ASP A 111 15.68 -8.37 -25.92
N TYR A 112 16.02 -8.31 -24.62
CA TYR A 112 16.41 -9.48 -23.83
C TYR A 112 15.26 -10.50 -23.73
N LEU A 113 14.05 -10.03 -23.38
CA LEU A 113 12.86 -10.87 -23.27
C LEU A 113 12.55 -11.58 -24.60
N LYS A 114 12.51 -10.83 -25.70
CA LYS A 114 12.17 -11.38 -27.02
C LYS A 114 13.13 -12.48 -27.41
N LYS A 115 14.44 -12.27 -27.23
CA LYS A 115 15.44 -13.32 -27.48
C LYS A 115 15.09 -14.60 -26.72
N GLN A 116 14.81 -14.50 -25.43
CA GLN A 116 14.45 -15.66 -24.60
C GLN A 116 13.11 -16.32 -25.01
N GLN A 117 12.12 -15.53 -25.44
CA GLN A 117 10.85 -16.06 -25.93
C GLN A 117 11.00 -16.79 -27.26
N TYR A 118 11.81 -16.26 -28.20
CA TYR A 118 12.12 -16.93 -29.46
C TYR A 118 12.91 -18.22 -29.22
N ASP A 119 13.93 -18.18 -28.36
CA ASP A 119 14.75 -19.36 -28.05
C ASP A 119 13.92 -20.51 -27.41
N LYS A 120 12.84 -20.16 -26.69
CA LYS A 120 11.95 -21.14 -26.01
C LYS A 120 10.63 -21.39 -26.72
N GLU A 121 10.37 -20.68 -27.82
CA GLU A 121 9.12 -20.74 -28.59
C GLU A 121 7.84 -20.60 -27.73
N THR A 122 7.89 -19.76 -26.68
CA THR A 122 6.76 -19.55 -25.76
C THR A 122 6.51 -18.08 -25.48
N TYR A 123 5.22 -17.71 -25.39
CA TYR A 123 4.81 -16.39 -24.93
C TYR A 123 4.90 -16.26 -23.41
N GLU A 124 4.25 -17.16 -22.67
CA GLU A 124 4.37 -17.15 -21.20
C GLU A 124 5.76 -17.61 -20.80
N ILE A 125 6.43 -16.79 -20.02
CA ILE A 125 7.81 -17.02 -19.64
C ILE A 125 8.11 -16.38 -18.30
N GLU A 126 8.96 -17.05 -17.54
CA GLU A 126 9.52 -16.54 -16.31
C GLU A 126 11.05 -16.62 -16.41
N LEU A 127 11.71 -15.50 -16.18
CA LEU A 127 13.15 -15.33 -16.35
C LEU A 127 13.76 -14.75 -15.08
N PHE A 128 14.97 -15.19 -14.77
CA PHE A 128 15.77 -14.72 -13.64
C PHE A 128 17.16 -14.27 -14.14
N PRO A 129 17.26 -13.08 -14.77
CA PRO A 129 18.54 -12.58 -15.26
C PRO A 129 19.55 -12.43 -14.12
N SER A 130 20.81 -12.73 -14.38
CA SER A 130 21.87 -12.45 -13.41
C SER A 130 22.10 -10.95 -13.26
N SER A 131 22.61 -10.53 -12.10
CA SER A 131 22.75 -9.12 -11.71
C SER A 131 23.62 -8.26 -12.62
N ASN A 132 24.46 -8.88 -13.43
CA ASN A 132 25.33 -8.21 -14.41
C ASN A 132 24.69 -8.02 -15.79
N VAL A 133 23.55 -8.66 -16.10
CA VAL A 133 22.96 -8.65 -17.46
C VAL A 133 22.09 -7.44 -17.68
N LEU A 134 21.16 -7.18 -16.76
CA LEU A 134 20.17 -6.10 -16.87
C LEU A 134 20.30 -5.13 -15.68
N LYS A 135 21.43 -4.41 -15.61
CA LYS A 135 21.61 -3.30 -14.66
C LYS A 135 20.66 -2.15 -14.96
N ILE A 136 20.15 -1.50 -13.93
CA ILE A 136 19.21 -0.39 -14.02
C ILE A 136 19.78 0.79 -13.25
N ASN A 137 19.85 1.95 -13.89
CA ASN A 137 20.30 3.18 -13.27
C ASN A 137 19.14 3.91 -12.58
N THR A 138 19.47 4.80 -11.66
CA THR A 138 18.49 5.74 -11.07
C THR A 138 17.79 6.53 -12.17
N ASN A 139 16.47 6.73 -12.05
CA ASN A 139 15.63 7.43 -13.01
C ASN A 139 15.58 6.82 -14.43
N GLU A 140 16.02 5.57 -14.62
CA GLU A 140 15.88 4.88 -15.90
C GLU A 140 14.42 4.53 -16.20
N ILE A 141 13.98 4.75 -17.43
CA ILE A 141 12.68 4.23 -17.92
C ILE A 141 12.83 2.73 -18.11
N VAL A 142 12.09 1.95 -17.34
CA VAL A 142 12.16 0.48 -17.35
C VAL A 142 11.00 -0.15 -18.09
N ALA A 143 9.87 0.56 -18.19
CA ALA A 143 8.67 0.05 -18.84
C ALA A 143 7.71 1.17 -19.21
N PHE A 144 6.56 0.77 -19.74
CA PHE A 144 5.41 1.62 -19.97
C PHE A 144 4.17 1.02 -19.32
N SER A 145 3.38 1.85 -18.65
CA SER A 145 2.15 1.43 -17.97
C SER A 145 1.17 0.80 -18.94
N GLY A 146 0.32 -0.08 -18.47
CA GLY A 146 -0.57 -0.83 -19.35
C GLY A 146 -1.85 -1.29 -18.67
N ASN A 147 -2.39 -2.36 -19.24
CA ASN A 147 -3.58 -3.03 -18.75
C ASN A 147 -3.47 -4.57 -18.93
N THR A 148 -2.25 -5.11 -18.93
CA THR A 148 -2.04 -6.55 -19.19
C THR A 148 -2.39 -7.40 -17.96
N GLY A 149 -2.74 -8.67 -18.17
CA GLY A 149 -3.06 -9.59 -17.09
C GLY A 149 -4.49 -9.43 -16.56
N GLY A 150 -4.68 -9.75 -15.28
CA GLY A 150 -5.96 -9.61 -14.58
C GLY A 150 -6.19 -8.18 -14.11
N SER A 151 -6.39 -7.24 -15.03
CA SER A 151 -6.62 -5.82 -14.74
C SER A 151 -7.98 -5.35 -15.26
N GLY A 152 -8.72 -4.60 -14.43
CA GLY A 152 -10.04 -4.04 -14.78
C GLY A 152 -9.98 -2.73 -15.59
N GLY A 153 -8.81 -2.12 -15.72
CA GLY A 153 -8.59 -0.88 -16.48
C GLY A 153 -7.16 -0.35 -16.33
N PRO A 154 -6.72 0.60 -17.17
CA PRO A 154 -5.33 1.06 -17.19
C PRO A 154 -4.84 1.61 -15.84
N HIS A 155 -3.80 0.97 -15.29
CA HIS A 155 -3.12 1.38 -14.07
C HIS A 155 -1.70 0.78 -14.01
N LEU A 156 -0.89 1.24 -13.06
CA LEU A 156 0.36 0.60 -12.68
C LEU A 156 0.19 -0.05 -11.32
N HIS A 157 0.40 -1.37 -11.25
CA HIS A 157 0.55 -2.05 -9.96
C HIS A 157 2.01 -1.93 -9.50
N PHE A 158 2.23 -1.41 -8.30
CA PHE A 158 3.55 -1.14 -7.75
C PHE A 158 3.72 -1.74 -6.35
N GLU A 159 4.79 -2.49 -6.13
CA GLU A 159 5.13 -3.07 -4.83
C GLU A 159 6.55 -2.76 -4.40
N ILE A 160 6.78 -2.79 -3.09
CA ILE A 160 8.09 -2.93 -2.48
C ILE A 160 8.08 -4.21 -1.66
N ARG A 161 9.07 -5.06 -1.83
CA ARG A 161 9.22 -6.33 -1.12
C ARG A 161 10.52 -6.36 -0.33
N ASP A 162 10.49 -7.02 0.82
CA ASP A 162 11.69 -7.25 1.62
C ASP A 162 12.57 -8.37 1.03
N LYS A 163 13.71 -8.63 1.68
CA LYS A 163 14.68 -9.69 1.29
C LYS A 163 14.08 -11.10 1.23
N LYS A 164 12.93 -11.33 1.86
CA LYS A 164 12.19 -12.61 1.85
C LYS A 164 11.04 -12.58 0.85
N GLU A 165 11.01 -11.60 -0.06
CA GLU A 165 9.98 -11.38 -1.06
C GLU A 165 8.57 -11.15 -0.45
N ARG A 166 8.50 -10.69 0.81
CA ARG A 166 7.23 -10.34 1.44
C ARG A 166 6.83 -8.92 1.02
N PRO A 167 5.61 -8.71 0.53
CA PRO A 167 5.14 -7.38 0.14
C PRO A 167 5.00 -6.47 1.37
N MET A 168 5.46 -5.24 1.21
CA MET A 168 5.47 -4.19 2.22
C MET A 168 4.65 -3.01 1.71
N ASN A 169 4.04 -2.24 2.62
CA ASN A 169 3.31 -1.03 2.23
C ASN A 169 4.29 0.00 1.63
N PRO A 170 4.19 0.36 0.33
CA PRO A 170 5.12 1.30 -0.28
C PRO A 170 5.06 2.71 0.31
N MET A 171 3.94 3.09 0.93
CA MET A 171 3.81 4.37 1.63
C MET A 171 4.74 4.48 2.85
N LEU A 172 5.23 3.35 3.39
CA LEU A 172 6.24 3.34 4.44
C LEU A 172 7.65 3.68 3.93
N PHE A 173 7.85 3.78 2.61
CA PHE A 173 9.15 3.99 1.96
C PHE A 173 9.22 5.34 1.22
N GLY A 174 8.42 6.33 1.64
CA GLY A 174 8.38 7.66 1.03
C GLY A 174 7.55 7.78 -0.24
N VAL A 175 6.81 6.73 -0.66
CA VAL A 175 5.82 6.83 -1.74
C VAL A 175 4.58 7.56 -1.21
N ASN A 176 4.65 8.89 -1.23
CA ASN A 176 3.64 9.76 -0.64
C ASN A 176 2.41 9.89 -1.56
N ILE A 177 1.26 9.46 -1.05
CA ILE A 177 -0.05 9.67 -1.67
C ILE A 177 -0.70 10.83 -0.94
N LYS A 178 -1.13 11.85 -1.69
CA LYS A 178 -1.79 13.00 -1.08
C LYS A 178 -3.14 12.57 -0.52
N ASP A 179 -3.33 12.83 0.77
CA ASP A 179 -4.60 12.57 1.44
C ASP A 179 -4.87 13.65 2.50
N SER A 180 -5.82 14.52 2.23
CA SER A 180 -6.26 15.58 3.14
C SER A 180 -7.71 15.42 3.57
N ARG A 181 -8.37 14.36 3.10
CA ARG A 181 -9.78 14.12 3.33
C ARG A 181 -9.95 13.39 4.65
N LYS A 182 -10.92 13.85 5.43
CA LYS A 182 -11.31 13.14 6.66
C LYS A 182 -12.22 11.97 6.25
N PRO A 183 -12.10 10.81 6.92
CA PRO A 183 -13.03 9.70 6.73
C PRO A 183 -14.48 10.15 6.94
N LEU A 184 -15.39 9.54 6.19
CA LEU A 184 -16.82 9.81 6.26
C LEU A 184 -17.49 8.84 7.24
N VAL A 185 -17.96 9.38 8.37
CA VAL A 185 -18.77 8.64 9.33
C VAL A 185 -20.23 8.64 8.88
N LEU A 186 -20.73 7.48 8.45
CA LEU A 186 -22.11 7.29 7.99
C LEU A 186 -23.08 6.96 9.13
N GLY A 187 -22.57 6.41 10.23
CA GLY A 187 -23.40 6.07 11.37
C GLY A 187 -22.63 5.44 12.52
N VAL A 188 -23.24 5.54 13.70
CA VAL A 188 -22.78 4.91 14.93
C VAL A 188 -23.90 3.99 15.42
N PHE A 189 -23.52 2.82 15.92
CA PHE A 189 -24.43 1.83 16.45
C PHE A 189 -23.99 1.42 17.84
N ALA A 190 -24.94 1.30 18.76
CA ALA A 190 -24.74 0.69 20.05
C ALA A 190 -25.26 -0.76 20.03
N TYR A 191 -24.44 -1.68 20.55
CA TYR A 191 -24.69 -3.11 20.59
C TYR A 191 -24.75 -3.55 22.05
N PRO A 192 -25.93 -3.86 22.59
CA PRO A 192 -26.03 -4.58 23.86
C PRO A 192 -25.39 -5.96 23.72
N ILE A 193 -24.39 -6.27 24.56
CA ILE A 193 -23.67 -7.55 24.55
C ILE A 193 -24.12 -8.36 25.76
N GLY A 194 -24.84 -9.45 25.53
CA GLY A 194 -25.35 -10.35 26.56
C GLY A 194 -26.83 -10.13 26.89
N LYS A 195 -27.47 -11.16 27.47
CA LYS A 195 -28.92 -11.24 27.69
C LYS A 195 -29.50 -10.12 28.58
N TYR A 196 -28.70 -9.56 29.46
CA TYR A 196 -29.13 -8.53 30.43
C TYR A 196 -28.70 -7.11 30.05
N SER A 197 -28.00 -6.94 28.93
CA SER A 197 -27.52 -5.64 28.48
C SER A 197 -28.62 -4.91 27.70
N HIS A 198 -28.79 -3.61 27.90
CA HIS A 198 -29.84 -2.85 27.21
C HIS A 198 -29.35 -1.46 26.84
N VAL A 199 -29.77 -0.96 25.67
CA VAL A 199 -29.62 0.44 25.26
C VAL A 199 -31.01 0.95 24.94
N ASN A 200 -31.43 2.06 25.55
CA ASN A 200 -32.76 2.64 25.37
C ASN A 200 -33.89 1.60 25.53
N HIS A 201 -33.78 0.77 26.57
CA HIS A 201 -34.73 -0.30 26.92
C HIS A 201 -34.79 -1.48 25.94
N THR A 202 -33.88 -1.59 24.97
CA THR A 202 -33.80 -2.72 24.03
C THR A 202 -32.49 -3.49 24.14
N ASN A 203 -32.56 -4.82 23.97
CA ASN A 203 -31.39 -5.71 23.85
C ASN A 203 -30.92 -5.86 22.39
N ASN A 204 -31.54 -5.16 21.43
CA ASN A 204 -31.17 -5.18 20.02
C ASN A 204 -30.19 -4.04 19.66
N ARG A 205 -29.55 -4.15 18.50
CA ARG A 205 -28.72 -3.08 17.92
C ARG A 205 -29.52 -1.79 17.77
N VAL A 206 -29.00 -0.69 18.33
CA VAL A 206 -29.59 0.66 18.23
C VAL A 206 -28.73 1.52 17.32
N LYS A 207 -29.33 2.10 16.28
CA LYS A 207 -28.66 3.14 15.48
C LYS A 207 -28.74 4.45 16.24
N LEU A 208 -27.59 5.09 16.43
CA LEU A 208 -27.51 6.40 17.07
C LEU A 208 -27.57 7.50 16.00
N ARG A 209 -28.28 8.59 16.31
CA ARG A 209 -28.35 9.78 15.47
C ARG A 209 -27.04 10.55 15.55
N LEU A 210 -26.33 10.56 14.43
CA LEU A 210 -25.10 11.33 14.27
C LEU A 210 -25.42 12.83 14.17
N ILE A 211 -24.84 13.63 15.06
CA ILE A 211 -24.99 15.08 15.14
C ILE A 211 -23.64 15.71 14.79
N PRO A 212 -23.46 16.27 13.58
CA PRO A 212 -22.21 16.91 13.20
C PRO A 212 -21.96 18.17 14.02
N LYS A 213 -20.70 18.37 14.41
CA LYS A 213 -20.18 19.57 15.06
C LYS A 213 -19.10 20.22 14.19
N GLN A 214 -18.49 21.28 14.71
CA GLN A 214 -17.38 21.94 14.03
C GLN A 214 -16.16 21.01 13.91
N ASN A 215 -15.32 21.28 12.90
CA ASN A 215 -14.04 20.62 12.68
C ASN A 215 -14.08 19.09 12.49
N GLY A 216 -15.22 18.53 12.06
CA GLY A 216 -15.36 17.08 11.81
C GLY A 216 -15.53 16.24 13.08
N VAL A 217 -15.87 16.88 14.19
CA VAL A 217 -16.33 16.20 15.40
C VAL A 217 -17.79 15.82 15.21
N PHE A 218 -18.18 14.64 15.69
CA PHE A 218 -19.57 14.19 15.71
C PHE A 218 -19.95 13.83 17.15
N GLU A 219 -21.18 14.17 17.52
CA GLU A 219 -21.83 13.69 18.74
C GLU A 219 -22.98 12.75 18.39
N VAL A 220 -23.42 11.99 19.37
CA VAL A 220 -24.66 11.22 19.30
C VAL A 220 -25.60 11.68 20.41
N GLU A 221 -26.89 11.36 20.30
CA GLU A 221 -27.83 11.56 21.39
C GLU A 221 -27.42 10.82 22.66
N ASN A 222 -27.88 11.33 23.81
CA ASN A 222 -27.74 10.62 25.07
C ASN A 222 -28.49 9.29 25.02
N ILE A 223 -27.84 8.23 25.50
CA ILE A 223 -28.42 6.89 25.59
C ILE A 223 -28.54 6.46 27.04
N LYS A 224 -29.59 5.68 27.34
CA LYS A 224 -29.69 4.95 28.62
C LYS A 224 -29.14 3.54 28.39
N ALA A 225 -28.03 3.21 29.02
CA ALA A 225 -27.35 1.94 28.83
C ALA A 225 -27.23 1.17 30.16
N CYS A 226 -27.38 -0.14 30.11
CA CYS A 226 -27.14 -1.06 31.21
C CYS A 226 -26.41 -2.32 30.69
N GLY A 227 -25.47 -2.87 31.47
CA GLY A 227 -24.68 -4.04 31.07
C GLY A 227 -23.52 -3.69 30.12
N LYS A 228 -23.00 -4.71 29.42
CA LYS A 228 -21.85 -4.56 28.51
C LYS A 228 -22.34 -4.05 27.15
N ILE A 229 -21.83 -2.92 26.70
CA ILE A 229 -22.20 -2.29 25.42
C ILE A 229 -20.98 -2.20 24.52
N GLY A 230 -21.11 -2.66 23.27
CA GLY A 230 -20.15 -2.40 22.20
C GLY A 230 -20.62 -1.25 21.32
N PHE A 231 -19.69 -0.57 20.68
CA PHE A 231 -20.01 0.44 19.66
C PHE A 231 -19.40 0.03 18.32
N GLY A 232 -20.18 0.21 17.26
CA GLY A 232 -19.71 0.06 15.89
C GLY A 232 -19.88 1.37 15.15
N ILE A 233 -18.93 1.66 14.28
CA ILE A 233 -19.00 2.78 13.36
C ILE A 233 -19.11 2.24 11.94
N VAL A 234 -19.92 2.90 11.12
CA VAL A 234 -19.92 2.70 9.68
C VAL A 234 -19.20 3.90 9.11
N THR A 235 -18.01 3.66 8.59
CA THR A 235 -17.15 4.69 8.01
C THR A 235 -16.53 4.16 6.75
N TYR A 236 -16.19 5.06 5.83
CA TYR A 236 -15.23 4.78 4.79
C TYR A 236 -14.37 6.02 4.59
N ASP A 237 -13.15 5.81 4.12
CA ASP A 237 -12.24 6.87 3.77
C ASP A 237 -12.13 7.01 2.25
N GLN A 238 -11.66 8.16 1.79
CA GLN A 238 -11.38 8.40 0.38
C GLN A 238 -10.20 9.35 0.28
N GLN A 239 -9.17 8.94 -0.45
CA GLN A 239 -8.01 9.79 -0.73
C GLN A 239 -8.41 11.00 -1.61
N ASP A 240 -7.53 12.01 -1.63
CA ASP A 240 -7.66 13.14 -2.55
C ASP A 240 -7.73 12.64 -4.00
N MET A 241 -8.65 13.21 -4.79
CA MET A 241 -8.85 12.86 -6.21
C MET A 241 -9.21 11.39 -6.49
N ALA A 242 -9.41 10.58 -5.46
CA ALA A 242 -9.82 9.18 -5.55
C ALA A 242 -11.31 9.02 -5.17
N ALA A 243 -12.08 8.41 -6.07
CA ALA A 243 -13.50 8.11 -5.83
C ALA A 243 -13.72 6.74 -5.15
N ASN A 244 -12.70 5.87 -5.14
CA ASN A 244 -12.75 4.60 -4.42
C ASN A 244 -12.88 4.82 -2.91
N LYS A 245 -13.62 3.91 -2.27
CA LYS A 245 -13.77 3.87 -0.82
C LYS A 245 -12.68 2.97 -0.27
N ASN A 246 -12.01 3.43 0.77
CA ASN A 246 -10.99 2.69 1.52
C ASN A 246 -11.52 2.43 2.94
N GLY A 247 -11.07 1.34 3.57
CA GLY A 247 -11.47 0.98 4.94
C GLY A 247 -12.67 0.05 4.99
#